data_AF-A0A532E8S6-F1
#
_entry.id   AF-A0A532E8S6-F1
#
_cell.length_a   1.000
_cell.length_b   1.000
_cell.length_c   1.000
_cell.angle_alpha   90.00
_cell.angle_beta   90.00
_cell.angle_gamma   90.00
#
_symmetry.space_group_name_H-M   'P 1'
#
loop_
_entity.id
_entity.type
_entity.pdbx_description
1 polymer ?
#
loop_
_entity_poly.entity_id
_entity_poly.type
_entity_poly.pdbx_seq_one_letter_code
_entity_poly.pdbx_strand_id
1 'polypeptide(L)'
;MKARPHVCILTSQYFDWGIYGGFGSMSRKLAESLVRSGHRVSVIVPGRQGQQPSETIGGVEIRSFSPRNVVAACRLIRESTADIFHSQDPTVLTYLAQRLHPRRAHLVTSRDPRELSDWWVEFRYATPMRRLLTPLNYFT
;
A
#
# COMPACT_ATOMS: atom_id res chain seq x y z
N MET A 1 -4.39 -12.20 28.51
CA MET A 1 -4.70 -11.06 27.61
C MET A 1 -4.69 -11.56 26.17
N LYS A 2 -5.72 -11.28 25.38
CA LYS A 2 -5.74 -11.68 23.96
C LYS A 2 -4.66 -10.85 23.23
N ALA A 3 -3.78 -11.49 22.47
CA ALA A 3 -2.77 -10.77 21.69
C ALA A 3 -3.48 -9.78 20.74
N ARG A 4 -2.99 -8.54 20.67
CA ARG A 4 -3.53 -7.55 19.73
C ARG A 4 -3.21 -8.01 18.30
N PRO A 5 -4.15 -7.87 17.34
CA PRO A 5 -3.95 -8.34 15.99
C PRO A 5 -2.79 -7.59 15.31
N HIS A 6 -2.02 -8.30 14.49
CA HIS A 6 -1.04 -7.72 13.59
C HIS A 6 -1.76 -7.16 12.35
N VAL A 7 -1.57 -5.86 12.10
CA VAL A 7 -2.16 -5.16 10.95
C VAL A 7 -1.09 -4.95 9.88
N CYS A 8 -1.32 -5.46 8.67
CA CYS A 8 -0.52 -5.14 7.49
C CYS A 8 -1.27 -4.14 6.62
N ILE A 9 -0.71 -2.94 6.48
CA ILE A 9 -1.26 -1.88 5.64
C ILE A 9 -0.73 -2.05 4.22
N LEU A 10 -1.63 -2.11 3.24
CA LEU A 10 -1.31 -2.12 1.82
C LEU A 10 -1.59 -0.74 1.24
N THR A 11 -0.59 -0.10 0.65
CA THR A 11 -0.72 1.26 0.12
C THR A 11 0.22 1.47 -1.06
N SER A 12 -0.21 2.30 -2.02
CA SER A 12 0.62 2.72 -3.16
C SER A 12 1.68 3.75 -2.76
N GLN A 13 1.51 4.41 -1.60
CA GLN A 13 2.40 5.45 -1.09
C GLN A 13 2.50 5.39 0.43
N TYR A 14 3.71 5.61 0.95
CA TYR A 14 3.96 5.83 2.37
C TYR A 14 4.94 7.00 2.50
N PHE A 15 4.64 7.93 3.40
CA PHE A 15 5.29 9.24 3.45
C PHE A 15 6.70 9.14 4.05
N ASP A 16 7.74 9.39 3.26
CA ASP A 16 9.12 9.75 3.67
C ASP A 16 10.04 9.97 2.44
N TRP A 17 9.67 9.43 1.27
CA TRP A 17 10.53 9.41 0.07
C TRP A 17 9.99 10.26 -1.09
N GLY A 18 9.79 11.55 -0.85
CA GLY A 18 9.65 12.56 -1.90
C GLY A 18 8.28 12.70 -2.59
N ILE A 19 7.30 11.83 -2.34
CA ILE A 19 5.91 12.05 -2.76
C ILE A 19 5.09 12.60 -1.60
N TYR A 20 4.69 13.86 -1.74
CA TYR A 20 3.79 14.57 -0.84
C TYR A 20 2.38 14.47 -1.41
N GLY A 21 1.58 13.55 -0.86
CA GLY A 21 0.18 13.37 -1.22
C GLY A 21 -0.68 12.99 -0.02
N GLY A 22 -2.00 13.20 -0.14
CA GLY A 22 -2.97 12.82 0.90
C GLY A 22 -2.93 11.32 1.22
N PHE A 23 -2.68 10.47 0.21
CA PHE A 23 -2.59 9.02 0.35
C PHE A 23 -1.43 8.59 1.26
N GLY A 24 -0.20 9.02 0.94
CA GLY A 24 0.99 8.64 1.72
C GLY A 24 0.98 9.19 3.14
N SER A 25 0.60 10.46 3.31
CA SER A 25 0.57 11.13 4.62
C SER A 25 -0.46 10.49 5.56
N MET A 26 -1.66 10.20 5.07
CA MET A 26 -2.70 9.54 5.86
C MET A 26 -2.33 8.09 6.20
N SER A 27 -1.74 7.34 5.26
CA SER A 27 -1.31 5.95 5.50
C SER A 27 -0.26 5.88 6.61
N ARG A 28 0.70 6.82 6.63
CA ARG A 28 1.70 6.93 7.71
C ARG A 28 1.06 7.30 9.05
N LYS A 29 0.21 8.33 9.08
CA LYS A 29 -0.48 8.74 10.31
C LYS A 29 -1.29 7.59 10.91
N LEU A 30 -2.05 6.86 10.09
CA LEU A 30 -2.79 5.69 10.52
C LEU A 30 -1.87 4.60 11.10
N ALA A 31 -0.79 4.26 10.38
CA ALA A 31 0.15 3.24 10.81
C ALA A 31 0.78 3.58 12.17
N GLU A 32 1.30 4.80 12.32
CA GLU A 32 1.90 5.26 13.58
C GLU A 32 0.88 5.34 14.72
N SER A 33 -0.36 5.77 14.45
CA SER A 33 -1.44 5.78 15.45
C SER A 33 -1.79 4.37 15.94
N LEU A 34 -1.80 3.38 15.05
CA LEU A 34 -2.00 1.97 15.42
C LEU A 34 -0.86 1.42 16.27
N VAL A 35 0.40 1.76 15.93
CA VAL A 35 1.57 1.44 16.75
C VAL A 35 1.46 2.06 18.14
N ARG A 36 1.15 3.36 18.23
CA ARG A 36 0.94 4.06 19.53
C ARG A 36 -0.20 3.45 20.33
N SER A 37 -1.19 2.85 19.68
CA SER A 37 -2.28 2.12 20.32
C SER A 37 -1.88 0.71 20.77
N GLY A 38 -0.64 0.27 20.53
CA GLY A 38 -0.09 -1.02 20.96
C GLY A 38 -0.26 -2.16 19.95
N HIS A 39 -0.63 -1.88 18.70
CA HIS A 39 -0.70 -2.89 17.66
C HIS A 39 0.67 -3.11 17.01
N ARG A 40 0.97 -4.35 16.62
CA ARG A 40 2.04 -4.61 15.67
C ARG A 40 1.56 -4.17 14.29
N VAL A 41 2.33 -3.33 13.61
CA VAL A 41 1.96 -2.79 12.29
C VAL A 41 3.09 -3.02 11.30
N SER A 42 2.75 -3.56 10.14
CA SER A 42 3.61 -3.63 8.97
C SER A 42 2.99 -2.89 7.78
N VAL A 43 3.81 -2.48 6.83
CA VAL A 43 3.39 -1.81 5.59
C VAL A 43 4.06 -2.51 4.43
N ILE A 44 3.28 -2.85 3.40
CA ILE A 44 3.81 -3.25 2.09
C ILE A 44 3.50 -2.14 1.10
N VAL A 45 4.56 -1.58 0.49
CA VAL A 45 4.48 -0.39 -0.35
C VAL A 45 5.44 -0.51 -1.55
N PRO A 46 5.08 -0.01 -2.74
CA PRO A 46 6.04 0.14 -3.83
C PRO A 46 7.15 1.12 -3.43
N GLY A 47 8.39 0.66 -3.51
CA GLY A 47 9.58 1.40 -3.13
C GLY A 47 9.88 2.57 -4.07
N ARG A 48 10.48 3.63 -3.51
CA ARG A 48 10.93 4.82 -4.24
C ARG A 48 12.46 4.91 -4.27
N GLN A 49 12.99 5.83 -5.07
CA GLN A 49 14.43 6.02 -5.21
C GLN A 49 15.06 6.33 -3.84
N GLY A 50 16.09 5.58 -3.46
CA GLY A 50 16.77 5.71 -2.17
C GLY A 50 16.07 5.01 -0.99
N GLN A 51 14.87 4.46 -1.19
CA GLN A 51 14.18 3.69 -0.17
C GLN A 51 14.80 2.30 0.01
N GLN A 52 14.97 1.87 1.26
CA GLN A 52 15.48 0.53 1.56
C GLN A 52 14.38 -0.53 1.38
N PRO A 53 14.71 -1.77 0.97
CA PRO A 53 13.74 -2.87 0.88
C PRO A 53 13.03 -3.17 2.20
N SER A 54 13.68 -2.88 3.33
CA SER A 54 13.14 -3.06 4.67
C SER A 54 13.65 -1.97 5.59
N GLU A 55 12.75 -1.35 6.34
CA GLU A 55 13.07 -0.29 7.29
C GLU A 55 12.03 -0.23 8.41
N THR A 56 12.34 0.50 9.48
CA THR A 56 11.38 0.77 10.58
C THR A 56 11.28 2.27 10.79
N ILE A 57 10.09 2.83 10.64
CA ILE A 57 9.81 4.27 10.83
C ILE A 57 8.67 4.42 11.82
N GLY A 58 8.88 5.17 12.90
CA GLY A 58 7.83 5.38 13.90
C GLY A 58 7.30 4.09 14.55
N GLY A 59 8.13 3.05 14.61
CA GLY A 59 7.76 1.71 15.08
C GLY A 59 6.97 0.85 14.08
N VAL A 60 6.81 1.32 12.83
CA VAL A 60 6.14 0.59 11.74
C VAL A 60 7.18 -0.16 10.91
N GLU A 61 6.98 -1.47 10.71
CA GLU A 61 7.82 -2.29 9.82
C GLU A 61 7.43 -2.05 8.36
N ILE A 62 8.30 -1.44 7.57
CA ILE A 62 8.01 -1.10 6.17
C ILE A 62 8.80 -2.03 5.26
N ARG A 63 8.07 -2.72 4.37
CA ARG A 63 8.61 -3.62 3.36
C ARG A 63 8.32 -3.04 1.99
N SER A 64 9.37 -2.65 1.28
CA SER A 64 9.24 -2.05 -0.04
C SER A 64 9.63 -3.03 -1.15
N PHE A 65 9.00 -2.88 -2.31
CA PHE A 65 9.30 -3.67 -3.51
C PHE A 65 9.36 -2.78 -4.75
N SER A 66 10.10 -3.18 -5.79
CA SER A 66 10.11 -2.41 -7.03
C SER A 66 8.70 -2.36 -7.64
N PRO A 67 8.15 -1.18 -8.00
CA PRO A 67 6.87 -1.03 -8.70
C PRO A 67 6.69 -1.94 -9.93
N ARG A 68 7.81 -2.27 -10.60
CA ARG A 68 7.84 -3.12 -11.80
C ARG A 68 7.87 -4.61 -11.48
N ASN A 69 7.96 -5.00 -10.21
CA ASN A 69 8.16 -6.37 -9.76
C ASN A 69 7.01 -6.82 -8.85
N VAL A 70 5.87 -7.14 -9.47
CA VAL A 70 4.68 -7.67 -8.78
C VAL A 70 4.98 -9.03 -8.11
N VAL A 71 5.94 -9.81 -8.63
CA VAL A 71 6.36 -11.07 -8.01
C VAL A 71 6.96 -10.85 -6.62
N ALA A 72 7.75 -9.79 -6.45
CA ALA A 72 8.27 -9.40 -5.14
C ALA A 72 7.14 -8.99 -4.19
N ALA A 73 6.13 -8.24 -4.68
CA ALA A 73 4.94 -7.92 -3.88
C ALA A 73 4.20 -9.19 -3.43
N CYS A 74 3.96 -10.14 -4.34
CA CYS A 74 3.36 -11.44 -4.03
C CYS A 74 4.14 -12.19 -2.95
N ARG A 75 5.48 -12.16 -3.01
CA ARG A 75 6.34 -12.80 -2.01
C ARG A 75 6.18 -12.15 -0.64
N LEU A 76 6.27 -10.82 -0.56
CA LEU A 76 6.09 -10.08 0.69
C LEU A 76 4.71 -10.32 1.31
N ILE A 77 3.65 -10.30 0.49
CA ILE A 77 2.28 -10.58 0.95
C ILE A 77 2.18 -12.02 1.45
N ARG A 78 2.73 -13.00 0.72
CA ARG A 78 2.68 -14.42 1.11
C ARG A 78 3.42 -14.69 2.43
N GLU A 79 4.54 -14.03 2.66
CA GLU A 79 5.36 -14.17 3.88
C GLU A 79 4.76 -13.40 5.08
N SER A 80 3.81 -12.49 4.85
CA SER A 80 3.16 -11.72 5.92
C SER A 80 2.36 -12.61 6.87
N THR A 81 2.58 -12.40 8.17
CA THR A 81 1.87 -13.06 9.27
C THR A 81 0.71 -12.23 9.81
N ALA A 82 0.25 -11.23 9.07
CA ALA A 82 -0.79 -10.33 9.52
C ALA A 82 -2.15 -11.03 9.70
N ASP A 83 -2.86 -10.60 10.73
CA ASP A 83 -4.22 -11.04 11.02
C ASP A 83 -5.24 -10.23 10.20
N ILE A 84 -4.88 -8.97 9.93
CA ILE A 84 -5.68 -8.00 9.19
C ILE A 84 -4.84 -7.40 8.07
N PHE A 85 -5.32 -7.49 6.83
CA PHE A 85 -4.82 -6.70 5.71
C PHE A 85 -5.70 -5.47 5.52
N HIS A 86 -5.14 -4.28 5.75
CA HIS A 86 -5.84 -3.01 5.61
C HIS A 86 -5.36 -2.27 4.36
N SER A 87 -6.10 -2.40 3.27
CA SER A 87 -5.84 -1.70 2.03
C SER A 87 -6.32 -0.25 2.11
N GLN A 88 -5.45 0.69 1.74
CA GLN A 88 -5.75 2.12 1.75
C GLN A 88 -6.29 2.64 0.41
N ASP A 89 -6.47 1.73 -0.55
CA ASP A 89 -7.25 1.86 -1.79
C ASP A 89 -7.42 0.46 -2.42
N PRO A 90 -8.39 0.21 -3.31
CA PRO A 90 -8.52 -1.08 -3.99
C PRO A 90 -7.49 -1.18 -5.12
N THR A 91 -6.32 -1.74 -4.81
CA THR A 91 -5.22 -1.90 -5.79
C THR A 91 -4.94 -3.37 -6.10
N VAL A 92 -3.97 -3.63 -6.99
CA VAL A 92 -3.46 -4.98 -7.26
C VAL A 92 -2.98 -5.66 -5.95
N LEU A 93 -2.42 -4.91 -5.01
CA LEU A 93 -1.99 -5.45 -3.71
C LEU A 93 -3.18 -5.98 -2.91
N THR A 94 -4.32 -5.29 -2.94
CA THR A 94 -5.57 -5.74 -2.29
C THR A 94 -6.03 -7.07 -2.85
N TYR A 95 -6.09 -7.18 -4.18
CA TYR A 95 -6.46 -8.43 -4.85
C TYR A 95 -5.50 -9.57 -4.50
N LEU A 96 -4.19 -9.32 -4.53
CA LEU A 96 -3.17 -10.32 -4.18
C LEU A 96 -3.29 -10.79 -2.73
N ALA A 97 -3.53 -9.87 -1.79
CA ALA A 97 -3.72 -10.21 -0.38
C ALA A 97 -4.97 -11.07 -0.17
N GLN A 98 -6.10 -10.73 -0.79
CA GLN A 98 -7.32 -11.53 -0.74
C GLN A 98 -7.11 -12.92 -1.32
N ARG A 99 -6.36 -13.02 -2.43
CA ARG A 99 -6.09 -14.30 -3.10
C ARG A 99 -5.13 -15.20 -2.33
N LEU A 100 -4.09 -14.62 -1.73
CA LEU A 100 -3.03 -15.34 -0.99
C LEU A 100 -3.45 -15.68 0.44
N HIS A 101 -4.27 -14.82 1.07
CA HIS A 101 -4.74 -14.95 2.45
C HIS A 101 -6.27 -14.88 2.56
N PRO A 102 -7.03 -15.79 1.92
CA PRO A 102 -8.49 -15.68 1.84
C PRO A 102 -9.22 -15.82 3.18
N ARG A 103 -8.55 -16.32 4.22
CA ARG A 103 -9.11 -16.54 5.57
C ARG A 103 -8.72 -15.46 6.59
N ARG A 104 -7.93 -14.47 6.19
CA ARG A 104 -7.57 -13.32 7.05
C ARG A 104 -8.60 -12.22 6.92
N ALA A 105 -8.66 -11.31 7.89
CA ALA A 105 -9.55 -10.16 7.77
C ALA A 105 -9.01 -9.19 6.70
N HIS A 106 -9.88 -8.72 5.82
CA HIS A 106 -9.56 -7.73 4.80
C HIS A 106 -10.41 -6.49 5.03
N LEU A 107 -9.75 -5.36 5.28
CA LEU A 107 -10.38 -4.05 5.37
C LEU A 107 -9.90 -3.21 4.19
N VAL A 108 -10.83 -2.59 3.47
CA VAL A 108 -10.52 -1.71 2.35
C VAL A 108 -11.10 -0.33 2.64
N THR A 109 -10.24 0.68 2.65
CA THR A 109 -10.63 2.08 2.69
C THR A 109 -10.42 2.66 1.31
N SER A 110 -11.49 2.82 0.53
CA SER A 110 -11.43 3.56 -0.74
C SER A 110 -11.54 5.05 -0.44
N ARG A 111 -10.48 5.79 -0.79
CA ARG A 111 -10.38 7.23 -0.47
C ARG A 111 -10.76 8.12 -1.66
N ASP A 112 -10.57 7.60 -2.86
CA ASP A 112 -10.94 8.24 -4.13
C ASP A 112 -11.60 7.17 -5.01
N PRO A 113 -12.89 6.86 -4.78
CA PRO A 113 -13.59 5.85 -5.58
C PRO A 113 -13.73 6.39 -7.00
N ARG A 114 -13.02 5.76 -7.94
CA ARG A 114 -13.03 6.16 -9.36
C ARG A 114 -13.73 5.13 -10.23
N GLU A 115 -14.45 5.63 -11.21
CA GLU A 115 -15.06 4.84 -12.27
C GLU A 115 -14.15 4.74 -13.50
N LEU A 116 -14.45 3.81 -14.40
CA LEU A 116 -13.75 3.66 -15.67
C LEU A 116 -13.77 4.95 -16.51
N SER A 117 -14.84 5.74 -16.40
CA SER A 117 -14.98 7.06 -17.05
C SER A 117 -13.95 8.06 -16.53
N ASP A 118 -13.70 8.12 -15.22
CA ASP A 118 -12.71 9.02 -14.61
C ASP A 118 -11.30 8.72 -15.13
N TRP A 119 -11.00 7.43 -15.33
CA TRP A 119 -9.74 6.99 -15.93
C TRP A 119 -9.60 7.42 -17.38
N TRP A 120 -10.68 7.34 -18.17
CA TRP A 120 -10.69 7.84 -19.55
C TRP A 120 -10.46 9.35 -19.61
N VAL A 121 -11.08 10.11 -18.71
CA VAL A 121 -10.87 11.56 -18.59
C VAL A 121 -9.41 11.84 -18.23
N GLU A 122 -8.85 11.18 -17.22
CA GLU A 122 -7.46 11.38 -16.83
C GLU A 122 -6.50 11.06 -17.98
N PHE A 123 -6.70 9.95 -18.69
CA PHE A 123 -5.87 9.61 -19.84
C PHE A 123 -6.01 10.62 -20.99
N ARG A 124 -7.26 11.03 -21.31
CA ARG A 124 -7.57 11.99 -22.38
C ARG A 124 -6.92 13.34 -22.15
N TYR A 125 -6.88 13.82 -20.91
CA TYR A 125 -6.37 15.17 -20.58
C TYR A 125 -5.00 15.17 -19.88
N ALA A 126 -4.40 13.99 -19.65
CA ALA A 126 -3.04 13.88 -19.12
C ALA A 126 -2.00 14.46 -20.10
N THR A 127 -0.93 15.02 -19.51
CA THR A 127 0.27 15.39 -20.26
C THR A 127 0.88 14.15 -20.94
N PRO A 128 1.61 14.30 -22.07
CA PRO A 128 2.22 13.16 -22.76
C PRO A 128 3.08 12.27 -21.84
N MET A 129 3.83 12.89 -20.94
CA MET A 129 4.64 12.17 -19.95
C MET A 129 3.79 11.36 -18.97
N ARG A 130 2.66 11.93 -18.50
CA ARG A 130 1.73 11.24 -17.60
C ARG A 130 1.03 10.09 -18.31
N ARG A 131 0.67 10.23 -19.60
CA ARG A 131 0.14 9.13 -20.44
C ARG A 131 1.12 7.97 -20.59
N LEU A 132 2.42 8.25 -20.71
CA LEU A 132 3.44 7.20 -20.79
C LEU A 132 3.60 6.43 -19.47
N LEU A 133 3.49 7.13 -18.33
CA LEU A 133 3.63 6.57 -16.99
C LEU A 133 2.34 5.97 -16.42
N THR A 134 1.21 6.25 -17.08
CA THR A 134 -0.15 5.82 -16.72
C THR A 134 -0.20 4.32 -16.35
N PRO A 135 0.29 3.37 -17.19
CA PRO A 135 0.23 1.95 -16.85
C PRO A 135 1.02 1.60 -15.57
N LEU A 136 2.17 2.25 -15.36
CA LEU A 136 3.08 1.95 -14.25
C LEU A 136 2.59 2.50 -12.90
N ASN A 137 1.81 3.59 -12.91
CA ASN A 137 1.18 4.11 -11.71
C ASN A 137 0.00 3.25 -11.23
N TYR A 138 -0.58 2.42 -12.12
CA TYR A 138 -1.79 1.65 -11.84
C TYR A 138 -1.55 0.23 -11.34
N PHE A 139 -0.33 -0.30 -11.48
CA PHE A 139 0.04 -1.61 -10.94
C PHE A 139 0.51 -1.57 -9.46
N THR A 140 0.48 -0.39 -8.85
CA THR A 140 0.96 -0.10 -7.50
C THR A 140 -0.09 0.57 -6.63
#